data_AF-A0A8K0S632-F1
#
_entry.id   AF-A0A8K0S632-F1
#
_cell.length_a   1.000
_cell.length_b   1.000
_cell.length_c   1.000
_cell.angle_alpha   90.00
_cell.angle_beta   90.00
_cell.angle_gamma   90.00
#
_symmetry.space_group_name_H-M   'P 1'
#
loop_
_entity.id
_entity.type
_entity.pdbx_description
1 polymer ?
#
loop_
_entity_poly.entity_id
_entity_poly.type
_entity_poly.pdbx_seq_one_letter_code
_entity_poly.pdbx_strand_id
1 'polypeptide(L)'
;MAGPSPSPHKPRRRTTKKPGDDGSSIDKAPRTEALVRAPAFPLAAFLWPARSSSSQWEVLPVILMVAGLFRWAAGLWGYSGFRKPPMFGDYEAQRHWMEVTTQLPISQWYFHDLQWWGLDYPPLTAYHSWVLGKIGSLIDPSWFALFSSRGNQDPNLKIFMRATVMVSEFLIYIPAAIVFVRRYSRLQGVTNWTAWLALVAILMQPATILIDHVHFQYNTVMLGFVMASMSSMLAERYKWAAVFFVGALGFKQMALYYAFSVFSYLLGRCVHPRINLTRLFGIALVTAASFVILILPLIIGTFYDKSQGIDAQGVSKDPPSLPLFPQLVDILDTKAFYWPIVEQMVQMVHRVFPFARGLFEDKVANFWCAANVVIKLRQWPTPLLQKVALGATLASIIPPNIILFLRPRKSTLPLAFAATAWGFFLFSYQVHEKSVLLPLMPMTLLLAGKHGLNKDTRAWVGFANLLGVWTMFPLLKRVDLRIPYAVMTLLWSYLLGLPPTSLSAYFQEGQAAWAQWGTALLHMMFYLFVGAWHVLDAFVPPPSDKPDLWVVANVGIGAAGFVICYLWCFFKLIQESDILPGSSAGKSDKKNKAL
;
A
#
# COMPACT_ATOMS: atom_id res chain seq x y z
N MET A 1 54.58 27.63 27.40
CA MET A 1 53.85 27.43 26.14
C MET A 1 52.39 27.17 26.46
N ALA A 2 51.50 27.74 25.67
CA ALA A 2 50.08 27.93 25.95
C ALA A 2 49.27 26.63 26.06
N GLY A 3 48.29 26.63 26.98
CA GLY A 3 47.22 25.62 27.04
C GLY A 3 46.08 25.92 26.04
N PRO A 4 45.21 24.94 25.75
CA PRO A 4 44.02 25.17 24.94
C PRO A 4 42.83 25.67 25.78
N SER A 5 42.14 26.66 25.24
CA SER A 5 40.99 27.37 25.83
C SER A 5 39.75 26.48 26.05
N PRO A 6 38.94 26.74 27.09
CA PRO A 6 37.65 26.08 27.30
C PRO A 6 36.52 26.73 26.47
N SER A 7 35.58 25.91 26.00
CA SER A 7 34.33 26.36 25.37
C SER A 7 33.37 27.00 26.39
N PRO A 8 32.60 28.05 26.06
CA PRO A 8 31.80 28.78 27.04
C PRO A 8 30.44 28.10 27.30
N HIS A 9 30.30 27.51 28.49
CA HIS A 9 29.01 27.09 29.04
C HIS A 9 28.32 28.33 29.65
N LYS A 10 27.23 28.82 29.03
CA LYS A 10 26.40 29.88 29.63
C LYS A 10 25.54 29.30 30.78
N PRO A 11 25.53 29.90 31.98
CA PRO A 11 24.78 29.39 33.12
C PRO A 11 23.29 29.79 33.10
N ARG A 12 22.43 28.85 33.49
CA ARG A 12 20.99 29.03 33.69
C ARG A 12 20.75 29.94 34.89
N ARG A 13 20.11 31.09 34.65
CA ARG A 13 19.75 32.11 35.66
C ARG A 13 18.88 31.48 36.75
N ARG A 14 19.40 31.41 37.98
CA ARG A 14 18.70 31.00 39.20
C ARG A 14 17.97 32.24 39.76
N THR A 15 16.65 32.21 39.81
CA THR A 15 15.85 33.22 40.51
C THR A 15 15.92 32.97 42.01
N THR A 16 16.27 34.01 42.76
CA THR A 16 16.44 34.07 44.21
C THR A 16 15.08 34.00 44.94
N LYS A 17 14.94 33.09 45.91
CA LYS A 17 13.87 33.12 46.92
C LYS A 17 14.31 33.99 48.11
N LYS A 18 13.47 34.92 48.55
CA LYS A 18 13.57 35.57 49.87
C LYS A 18 12.84 34.72 50.93
N PRO A 19 13.27 34.73 52.21
CA PRO A 19 12.68 33.94 53.28
C PRO A 19 11.64 34.74 54.09
N GLY A 20 10.66 34.01 54.64
CA GLY A 20 9.80 34.46 55.74
C GLY A 20 8.35 34.75 55.34
N ASP A 21 7.46 33.79 55.52
CA ASP A 21 6.34 33.92 56.46
C ASP A 21 5.69 32.54 56.68
N ASP A 22 5.66 32.09 57.93
CA ASP A 22 5.03 30.84 58.38
C ASP A 22 3.55 31.13 58.67
N GLY A 23 2.66 30.53 57.87
CA GLY A 23 1.21 30.65 58.06
C GLY A 23 0.52 29.39 57.57
N SER A 24 0.08 28.57 58.52
CA SER A 24 -0.61 27.31 58.33
C SER A 24 -1.79 27.42 57.34
N SER A 25 -1.64 26.83 56.16
CA SER A 25 -2.77 26.28 55.43
C SER A 25 -2.32 24.94 54.87
N ILE A 26 -3.02 23.89 55.27
CA ILE A 26 -2.90 22.56 54.69
C ILE A 26 -3.35 22.72 53.24
N ASP A 27 -2.38 22.93 52.35
CA ASP A 27 -2.60 22.87 50.91
C ASP A 27 -3.08 21.46 50.61
N LYS A 28 -4.40 21.36 50.40
CA LYS A 28 -5.03 20.25 49.73
C LYS A 28 -4.27 20.08 48.41
N ALA A 29 -3.37 19.10 48.39
CA ALA A 29 -2.92 18.47 47.17
C ALA A 29 -4.15 18.29 46.26
N PRO A 30 -4.09 18.58 44.96
CA PRO A 30 -5.20 18.25 44.07
C PRO A 30 -5.30 16.73 44.01
N ARG A 31 -6.04 16.14 44.97
CA ARG A 31 -6.58 14.79 44.94
C ARG A 31 -7.65 14.73 43.86
N THR A 32 -7.17 14.79 42.63
CA THR A 32 -7.81 14.31 41.42
C THR A 32 -6.66 13.95 40.46
N GLU A 33 -5.70 13.14 40.95
CA GLU A 33 -5.07 12.19 40.04
C GLU A 33 -6.20 11.38 39.43
N ALA A 34 -6.42 11.67 38.17
CA ALA A 34 -7.50 11.17 37.36
C ALA A 34 -7.72 9.68 37.62
N LEU A 35 -8.95 9.32 38.00
CA LEU A 35 -9.53 7.98 37.81
C LEU A 35 -8.86 7.34 36.59
N VAL A 36 -8.04 6.31 36.84
CA VAL A 36 -7.29 5.60 35.80
C VAL A 36 -8.32 5.01 34.84
N ARG A 37 -8.62 5.74 33.77
CA ARG A 37 -9.59 5.30 32.76
C ARG A 37 -9.06 3.98 32.18
N ALA A 38 -9.85 2.92 32.33
CA ALA A 38 -9.56 1.62 31.76
C ALA A 38 -9.24 1.75 30.25
N PRO A 39 -8.38 0.89 29.69
CA PRO A 39 -8.05 0.91 28.28
C PRO A 39 -9.31 0.75 27.41
N ALA A 40 -9.43 1.58 26.37
CA ALA A 40 -10.67 1.70 25.60
C ALA A 40 -10.97 0.51 24.67
N PHE A 41 -9.98 -0.33 24.35
CA PHE A 41 -10.09 -1.51 23.48
C PHE A 41 -8.82 -2.39 23.60
N PRO A 42 -8.83 -3.66 23.13
CA PRO A 42 -7.77 -4.63 23.45
C PRO A 42 -6.35 -4.22 23.10
N LEU A 43 -6.10 -3.59 21.95
CA LEU A 43 -4.74 -3.11 21.62
C LEU A 43 -4.25 -2.01 22.58
N ALA A 44 -5.15 -1.12 23.02
CA ALA A 44 -4.82 -0.12 24.03
C ALA A 44 -4.52 -0.76 25.39
N ALA A 45 -5.17 -1.88 25.71
CA ALA A 45 -4.89 -2.66 26.91
C ALA A 45 -3.54 -3.38 26.80
N PHE A 46 -3.27 -4.02 25.66
CA PHE A 46 -2.05 -4.77 25.40
C PHE A 46 -0.80 -3.91 25.52
N LEU A 47 -0.82 -2.72 24.93
CA LEU A 47 0.32 -1.80 25.05
C LEU A 47 0.33 -1.05 26.38
N TRP A 48 -0.72 -1.11 27.21
CA TRP A 48 -0.91 -0.21 28.37
C TRP A 48 0.32 -0.09 29.28
N PRO A 49 1.07 -1.19 29.56
CA PRO A 49 2.31 -1.10 30.34
C PRO A 49 3.37 -0.17 29.73
N ALA A 50 3.40 -0.03 28.40
CA ALA A 50 4.34 0.85 27.69
C ALA A 50 3.96 2.34 27.81
N ARG A 51 2.76 2.68 28.29
CA ARG A 51 2.33 4.08 28.50
C ARG A 51 3.16 4.77 29.58
N SER A 52 3.53 4.04 30.64
CA SER A 52 4.33 4.52 31.77
C SER A 52 5.82 4.15 31.66
N SER A 53 6.26 3.60 30.53
CA SER A 53 7.69 3.28 30.35
C SER A 53 8.52 4.54 30.50
N SER A 54 9.50 4.48 31.42
CA SER A 54 10.50 5.52 31.67
C SER A 54 11.35 5.81 30.43
N SER A 55 11.48 4.83 29.53
CA SER A 55 12.19 4.93 28.26
C SER A 55 11.26 4.71 27.07
N GLN A 56 10.70 5.81 26.54
CA GLN A 56 9.90 5.80 25.31
C GLN A 56 10.67 5.24 24.09
N TRP A 57 12.01 5.14 24.19
CA TRP A 57 12.88 4.58 23.17
C TRP A 57 12.78 3.06 23.04
N GLU A 58 12.36 2.35 24.10
CA GLU A 58 12.22 0.88 24.10
C GLU A 58 10.93 0.39 23.42
N VAL A 59 9.90 1.25 23.38
CA VAL A 59 8.57 0.89 22.85
C VAL A 59 8.64 0.52 21.38
N LEU A 60 9.39 1.28 20.57
CA LEU A 60 9.49 1.03 19.13
C LEU A 60 10.20 -0.31 18.82
N PRO A 61 11.41 -0.61 19.34
CA PRO A 61 12.04 -1.92 19.17
C PRO A 61 11.11 -3.09 19.54
N VAL A 62 10.38 -3.00 20.65
CA VAL A 62 9.43 -4.04 21.05
C VAL A 62 8.29 -4.19 20.05
N ILE A 63 7.70 -3.08 19.58
CA ILE A 63 6.68 -3.12 18.53
C ILE A 63 7.21 -3.81 17.27
N LEU A 64 8.43 -3.46 16.83
CA LEU A 64 9.03 -4.04 15.63
C LEU A 64 9.37 -5.52 15.80
N MET A 65 9.84 -5.92 16.97
CA MET A 65 10.12 -7.32 17.29
C MET A 65 8.83 -8.15 17.28
N VAL A 66 7.76 -7.69 17.94
CA VAL A 66 6.49 -8.41 18.00
C VAL A 66 5.82 -8.46 16.62
N ALA A 67 5.72 -7.33 15.92
CA ALA A 67 5.14 -7.29 14.57
C ALA A 67 5.97 -8.09 13.55
N GLY A 68 7.30 -8.11 13.72
CA GLY A 68 8.22 -8.94 12.94
C GLY A 68 8.04 -10.43 13.22
N LEU A 69 7.83 -10.83 14.48
CA LEU A 69 7.56 -12.21 14.86
C LEU A 69 6.27 -12.72 14.21
N PHE A 70 5.19 -11.93 14.22
CA PHE A 70 3.95 -12.32 13.56
C PHE A 70 4.12 -12.52 12.04
N ARG A 71 4.92 -11.67 11.37
CA ARG A 71 5.25 -11.83 9.95
C ARG A 71 6.08 -13.08 9.68
N TRP A 72 7.11 -13.32 10.51
CA TRP A 72 7.95 -14.49 10.38
C TRP A 72 7.15 -15.78 10.60
N ALA A 73 6.32 -15.81 11.65
CA ALA A 73 5.41 -16.92 11.92
C ALA A 73 4.42 -17.13 10.75
N ALA A 74 3.87 -16.05 10.17
CA ALA A 74 3.04 -16.11 8.96
C ALA A 74 3.75 -16.79 7.78
N GLY A 75 5.06 -16.57 7.63
CA GLY A 75 5.87 -17.19 6.58
C GLY A 75 6.06 -18.71 6.70
N LEU A 76 5.76 -19.30 7.86
CA LEU A 76 5.92 -20.75 8.10
C LEU A 76 4.87 -21.59 7.35
N TRP A 77 3.70 -21.03 7.07
CA TRP A 77 2.66 -21.67 6.26
C TRP A 77 3.10 -21.88 4.80
N GLY A 78 2.23 -22.53 4.01
CA GLY A 78 2.42 -22.72 2.56
C GLY A 78 2.54 -21.40 1.79
N TYR A 79 2.80 -21.50 0.49
CA TYR A 79 2.91 -20.35 -0.42
C TYR A 79 2.15 -20.61 -1.72
N SER A 80 1.97 -19.55 -2.51
CA SER A 80 1.28 -19.62 -3.78
C SER A 80 1.94 -20.62 -4.74
N GLY A 81 1.19 -21.65 -5.14
CA GLY A 81 1.64 -22.68 -6.07
C GLY A 81 2.44 -23.84 -5.47
N PHE A 82 2.52 -23.96 -4.14
CA PHE A 82 3.24 -25.07 -3.50
C PHE A 82 2.72 -26.44 -3.98
N ARG A 83 3.60 -27.25 -4.57
CA ARG A 83 3.27 -28.58 -5.15
C ARG A 83 2.13 -28.55 -6.17
N LYS A 84 2.04 -27.50 -6.99
CA LYS A 84 1.05 -27.36 -8.06
C LYS A 84 1.72 -27.24 -9.45
N PRO A 85 2.32 -28.32 -10.00
CA PRO A 85 2.78 -28.32 -11.39
C PRO A 85 1.60 -28.14 -12.37
N PRO A 86 1.84 -27.72 -13.63
CA PRO A 86 3.14 -27.48 -14.23
C PRO A 86 3.72 -26.09 -13.92
N MET A 87 2.89 -25.05 -13.74
CA MET A 87 3.35 -23.66 -13.67
C MET A 87 3.64 -23.14 -12.25
N PHE A 88 3.21 -23.83 -11.19
CA PHE A 88 3.30 -23.31 -9.82
C PHE A 88 2.58 -21.94 -9.66
N GLY A 89 3.11 -21.01 -8.85
CA GLY A 89 2.43 -19.76 -8.50
C GLY A 89 3.40 -18.60 -8.28
N ASP A 90 2.93 -17.55 -7.59
CA ASP A 90 3.69 -16.29 -7.44
C ASP A 90 5.08 -16.49 -6.80
N TYR A 91 5.27 -17.50 -5.95
CA TYR A 91 6.58 -17.84 -5.39
C TYR A 91 7.59 -18.22 -6.49
N GLU A 92 7.17 -19.08 -7.43
CA GLU A 92 8.00 -19.52 -8.55
C GLU A 92 8.26 -18.37 -9.51
N ALA A 93 7.28 -17.48 -9.73
CA ALA A 93 7.49 -16.29 -10.55
C ALA A 93 8.64 -15.42 -10.03
N GLN A 94 8.65 -15.13 -8.71
CA GLN A 94 9.73 -14.35 -8.10
C GLN A 94 11.07 -15.09 -8.12
N ARG A 95 11.09 -16.41 -7.85
CA ARG A 95 12.30 -17.23 -7.94
C ARG A 95 12.88 -17.20 -9.35
N HIS A 96 12.02 -17.35 -10.36
CA HIS A 96 12.41 -17.33 -11.75
C HIS A 96 12.94 -15.94 -12.17
N TRP A 97 12.39 -14.84 -11.66
CA TRP A 97 12.96 -13.52 -11.92
C TRP A 97 14.37 -13.37 -11.33
N MET A 98 14.65 -13.97 -10.17
CA MET A 98 16.01 -14.03 -9.62
C MET A 98 16.96 -14.88 -10.49
N GLU A 99 16.48 -16.01 -11.03
CA GLU A 99 17.21 -16.83 -12.02
C GLU A 99 17.52 -16.02 -13.29
N VAL A 100 16.50 -15.46 -13.95
CA VAL A 100 16.62 -14.67 -15.19
C VAL A 100 17.61 -13.53 -15.00
N THR A 101 17.44 -12.73 -13.96
CA THR A 101 18.26 -11.53 -13.76
C THR A 101 19.70 -11.83 -13.39
N THR A 102 20.00 -13.02 -12.86
CA THR A 102 21.37 -13.39 -12.46
C THR A 102 22.14 -14.21 -13.49
N GLN A 103 21.42 -14.96 -14.33
CA GLN A 103 22.00 -15.89 -15.30
C GLN A 103 21.99 -15.36 -16.74
N LEU A 104 21.18 -14.34 -17.05
CA LEU A 104 21.08 -13.80 -18.41
C LEU A 104 21.64 -12.37 -18.52
N PRO A 105 22.17 -12.00 -19.70
CA PRO A 105 22.48 -10.62 -20.06
C PRO A 105 21.28 -9.69 -19.86
N ILE A 106 21.55 -8.43 -19.53
CA ILE A 106 20.52 -7.42 -19.20
C ILE A 106 19.57 -7.19 -20.39
N SER A 107 20.12 -7.22 -21.61
CA SER A 107 19.33 -7.09 -22.85
C SER A 107 18.28 -8.21 -23.03
N GLN A 108 18.39 -9.33 -22.33
CA GLN A 108 17.49 -10.48 -22.51
C GLN A 108 16.40 -10.59 -21.43
N TRP A 109 16.47 -9.80 -20.35
CA TRP A 109 15.59 -9.93 -19.18
C TRP A 109 14.08 -9.85 -19.50
N TYR A 110 13.68 -9.01 -20.47
CA TYR A 110 12.28 -8.83 -20.88
C TYR A 110 11.89 -9.63 -22.13
N PHE A 111 12.79 -10.48 -22.65
CA PHE A 111 12.58 -11.28 -23.86
C PHE A 111 12.60 -12.78 -23.56
N HIS A 112 13.32 -13.19 -22.52
CA HIS A 112 13.50 -14.60 -22.19
C HIS A 112 12.19 -15.29 -21.80
N ASP A 113 11.93 -16.44 -22.45
CA ASP A 113 10.88 -17.42 -22.16
C ASP A 113 9.60 -16.84 -21.54
N LEU A 114 8.94 -15.96 -22.30
CA LEU A 114 7.79 -15.18 -21.82
C LEU A 114 6.59 -16.01 -21.37
N GLN A 115 6.54 -17.30 -21.75
CA GLN A 115 5.50 -18.24 -21.35
C GLN A 115 5.73 -18.80 -19.94
N TRP A 116 6.99 -18.84 -19.47
CA TRP A 116 7.34 -19.29 -18.13
C TRP A 116 7.65 -18.11 -17.22
N TRP A 117 6.61 -17.53 -16.62
CA TRP A 117 6.73 -16.41 -15.65
C TRP A 117 7.66 -15.28 -16.10
N GLY A 118 7.47 -14.79 -17.34
CA GLY A 118 8.23 -13.67 -17.87
C GLY A 118 8.22 -12.43 -16.95
N LEU A 119 9.26 -11.60 -17.07
CA LEU A 119 9.41 -10.41 -16.25
C LEU A 119 8.38 -9.34 -16.63
N ASP A 120 7.39 -9.13 -15.76
CA ASP A 120 6.22 -8.26 -16.00
C ASP A 120 6.26 -6.94 -15.23
N TYR A 121 7.29 -6.74 -14.40
CA TYR A 121 7.41 -5.58 -13.52
C TYR A 121 8.51 -4.63 -13.99
N PRO A 122 8.41 -3.33 -13.68
CA PRO A 122 9.38 -2.35 -14.11
C PRO A 122 10.78 -2.56 -13.51
N PRO A 123 11.81 -1.85 -14.03
CA PRO A 123 13.22 -2.20 -13.80
C PRO A 123 13.68 -2.27 -12.33
N LEU A 124 13.07 -1.53 -11.40
CA LEU A 124 13.48 -1.61 -10.00
C LEU A 124 13.18 -2.98 -9.39
N THR A 125 12.12 -3.67 -9.85
CA THR A 125 11.89 -5.08 -9.46
C THR A 125 12.95 -6.00 -10.05
N ALA A 126 13.37 -5.76 -11.29
CA ALA A 126 14.41 -6.55 -11.92
C ALA A 126 15.74 -6.42 -11.15
N TYR A 127 16.13 -5.19 -10.79
CA TYR A 127 17.34 -4.94 -10.00
C TYR A 127 17.23 -5.50 -8.59
N HIS A 128 16.06 -5.43 -7.97
CA HIS A 128 15.80 -6.06 -6.68
C HIS A 128 15.94 -7.58 -6.75
N SER A 129 15.35 -8.21 -7.77
CA SER A 129 15.49 -9.66 -8.03
C SER A 129 16.94 -10.04 -8.34
N TRP A 130 17.67 -9.20 -9.07
CA TRP A 130 19.09 -9.40 -9.33
C TRP A 130 19.93 -9.41 -8.06
N VAL A 131 19.77 -8.40 -7.19
CA VAL A 131 20.50 -8.33 -5.91
C VAL A 131 20.18 -9.53 -5.03
N LEU A 132 18.89 -9.86 -4.87
CA LEU A 132 18.47 -11.01 -4.07
C LEU A 132 18.97 -12.33 -4.65
N GLY A 133 18.87 -12.52 -5.97
CA GLY A 133 19.38 -13.69 -6.65
C GLY A 133 20.90 -13.83 -6.49
N LYS A 134 21.68 -12.75 -6.60
CA LYS A 134 23.12 -12.80 -6.35
C LYS A 134 23.44 -13.20 -4.91
N ILE A 135 22.76 -12.65 -3.92
CA ILE A 135 22.93 -13.04 -2.51
C ILE A 135 22.58 -14.52 -2.33
N GLY A 136 21.46 -14.97 -2.89
CA GLY A 136 21.03 -16.37 -2.79
C GLY A 136 21.99 -17.34 -3.49
N SER A 137 22.53 -17.00 -4.65
CA SER A 137 23.54 -17.80 -5.36
C SER A 137 24.87 -17.92 -4.62
N LEU A 138 25.18 -17.00 -3.69
CA LEU A 138 26.34 -17.14 -2.78
C LEU A 138 26.10 -18.20 -1.69
N ILE A 139 24.83 -18.49 -1.37
CA ILE A 139 24.44 -19.52 -0.40
C ILE A 139 24.34 -20.87 -1.12
N ASP A 140 23.54 -20.93 -2.17
CA ASP A 140 23.39 -22.10 -3.02
C ASP A 140 23.08 -21.70 -4.47
N PRO A 141 24.01 -21.91 -5.42
CA PRO A 141 23.81 -21.54 -6.82
C PRO A 141 22.73 -22.39 -7.52
N SER A 142 22.39 -23.57 -7.00
CA SER A 142 21.39 -24.46 -7.59
C SER A 142 19.96 -23.90 -7.51
N TRP A 143 19.71 -22.95 -6.60
CA TRP A 143 18.41 -22.30 -6.44
C TRP A 143 17.97 -21.46 -7.65
N PHE A 144 18.95 -20.94 -8.39
CA PHE A 144 18.77 -20.00 -9.50
C PHE A 144 19.53 -20.45 -10.76
N ALA A 145 19.79 -21.75 -10.89
CA ALA A 145 20.43 -22.32 -12.06
C ALA A 145 19.46 -22.30 -13.26
N LEU A 146 19.91 -21.75 -14.39
CA LEU A 146 19.06 -21.52 -15.56
C LEU A 146 18.46 -22.84 -16.06
N PHE A 147 17.13 -22.86 -16.25
CA PHE A 147 16.30 -24.01 -16.66
C PHE A 147 16.18 -25.16 -15.65
N SER A 148 17.27 -25.55 -14.98
CA SER A 148 17.30 -26.70 -14.06
C SER A 148 16.64 -26.43 -12.71
N SER A 149 16.58 -25.17 -12.28
CA SER A 149 16.00 -24.76 -10.99
C SER A 149 14.49 -24.47 -11.04
N ARG A 150 13.83 -24.70 -12.19
CA ARG A 150 12.38 -24.45 -12.35
C ARG A 150 11.55 -25.32 -11.40
N GLY A 151 10.71 -24.67 -10.62
CA GLY A 151 9.87 -25.34 -9.64
C GLY A 151 10.63 -25.93 -8.45
N ASN A 152 11.84 -25.42 -8.14
CA ASN A 152 12.63 -25.86 -6.99
C ASN A 152 11.84 -25.68 -5.67
N GLN A 153 11.79 -26.74 -4.86
CA GLN A 153 11.07 -26.80 -3.57
C GLN A 153 11.99 -27.03 -2.37
N ASP A 154 13.27 -26.69 -2.48
CA ASP A 154 14.22 -26.76 -1.38
C ASP A 154 13.68 -25.99 -0.15
N PRO A 155 13.55 -26.64 1.03
CA PRO A 155 13.14 -25.98 2.26
C PRO A 155 14.01 -24.77 2.65
N ASN A 156 15.31 -24.79 2.38
CA ASN A 156 16.22 -23.68 2.64
C ASN A 156 15.96 -22.50 1.70
N LEU A 157 15.67 -22.78 0.42
CA LEU A 157 15.23 -21.75 -0.53
C LEU A 157 13.92 -21.10 -0.06
N LYS A 158 12.98 -21.87 0.50
CA LYS A 158 11.77 -21.30 1.15
C LYS A 158 12.14 -20.30 2.24
N ILE A 159 13.04 -20.67 3.17
CA ILE A 159 13.47 -19.80 4.27
C ILE A 159 14.13 -18.53 3.73
N PHE A 160 15.06 -18.68 2.78
CA PHE A 160 15.74 -17.56 2.12
C PHE A 160 14.73 -16.58 1.52
N MET A 161 13.82 -17.09 0.69
CA MET A 161 12.79 -16.29 0.03
C MET A 161 11.86 -15.59 1.03
N ARG A 162 11.49 -16.23 2.15
CA ARG A 162 10.70 -15.56 3.21
C ARG A 162 11.50 -14.45 3.89
N ALA A 163 12.80 -14.67 4.12
CA ALA A 163 13.68 -13.65 4.68
C ALA A 163 13.86 -12.46 3.74
N THR A 164 13.95 -12.66 2.42
CA THR A 164 14.09 -11.55 1.46
C THR A 164 12.86 -10.64 1.45
N VAL A 165 11.64 -11.19 1.56
CA VAL A 165 10.41 -10.38 1.71
C VAL A 165 10.48 -9.53 2.98
N MET A 166 10.82 -10.16 4.11
CA MET A 166 10.91 -9.46 5.40
C MET A 166 12.00 -8.37 5.38
N VAL A 167 13.20 -8.66 4.88
CA VAL A 167 14.29 -7.68 4.78
C VAL A 167 13.88 -6.51 3.87
N SER A 168 13.25 -6.79 2.73
CA SER A 168 12.80 -5.74 1.80
C SER A 168 11.73 -4.84 2.43
N GLU A 169 10.78 -5.41 3.19
CA GLU A 169 9.80 -4.64 3.96
C GLU A 169 10.47 -3.78 5.04
N PHE A 170 11.43 -4.34 5.78
CA PHE A 170 12.14 -3.64 6.87
C PHE A 170 13.07 -2.52 6.36
N LEU A 171 13.54 -2.60 5.13
CA LEU A 171 14.34 -1.54 4.50
C LEU A 171 13.47 -0.38 3.98
N ILE A 172 12.26 -0.67 3.48
CA ILE A 172 11.46 0.32 2.75
C ILE A 172 10.14 0.67 3.45
N TYR A 173 9.29 -0.31 3.75
CA TYR A 173 7.95 -0.08 4.31
C TYR A 173 7.99 0.32 5.79
N ILE A 174 8.73 -0.42 6.61
CA ILE A 174 8.77 -0.19 8.07
C ILE A 174 9.28 1.23 8.41
N PRO A 175 10.41 1.72 7.83
CA PRO A 175 10.86 3.07 8.10
C PRO A 175 9.87 4.13 7.58
N ALA A 176 9.27 3.90 6.40
CA ALA A 176 8.25 4.79 5.85
C ALA A 176 7.04 4.90 6.79
N ALA A 177 6.55 3.79 7.33
CA ALA A 177 5.44 3.74 8.28
C ALA A 177 5.75 4.47 9.58
N ILE A 178 6.92 4.21 10.19
CA ILE A 178 7.33 4.89 11.42
C ILE A 178 7.41 6.40 11.20
N VAL A 179 8.08 6.84 10.13
CA VAL A 179 8.28 8.26 9.84
C VAL A 179 6.95 8.93 9.48
N PHE A 180 6.10 8.28 8.68
CA PHE A 180 4.78 8.77 8.34
C PHE A 180 3.92 8.95 9.60
N VAL A 181 3.76 7.89 10.40
CA VAL A 181 2.90 7.91 11.61
C VAL A 181 3.37 8.99 12.58
N ARG A 182 4.67 9.08 12.87
CA ARG A 182 5.23 10.12 13.75
C ARG A 182 4.94 11.53 13.23
N ARG A 183 5.07 11.75 11.92
CA ARG A 183 4.88 13.07 11.30
C ARG A 183 3.41 13.46 11.22
N TYR A 184 2.57 12.54 10.74
CA TYR A 184 1.13 12.77 10.57
C TYR A 184 0.43 12.92 11.93
N SER A 185 0.75 12.06 12.90
CA SER A 185 0.23 12.17 14.28
C SER A 185 0.57 13.53 14.90
N ARG A 186 1.83 13.98 14.77
CA ARG A 186 2.26 15.29 15.28
C ARG A 186 1.53 16.43 14.59
N LEU A 187 1.38 16.37 13.27
CA LEU A 187 0.63 17.37 12.50
C LEU A 187 -0.83 17.46 12.96
N GLN A 188 -1.41 16.34 13.36
CA GLN A 188 -2.80 16.21 13.80
C GLN A 188 -2.99 16.42 15.32
N GLY A 189 -1.93 16.73 16.07
CA GLY A 189 -1.98 16.92 17.53
C GLY A 189 -2.26 15.62 18.32
N VAL A 190 -1.94 14.47 17.74
CA VAL A 190 -2.10 13.15 18.37
C VAL A 190 -0.93 12.87 19.30
N THR A 191 -1.21 12.32 20.48
CA THR A 191 -0.18 11.96 21.47
C THR A 191 0.68 10.81 20.97
N ASN A 192 1.94 10.74 21.42
CA ASN A 192 2.88 9.67 21.01
C ASN A 192 2.33 8.28 21.32
N TRP A 193 1.68 8.12 22.47
CA TRP A 193 1.01 6.88 22.86
C TRP A 193 -0.03 6.41 21.84
N THR A 194 -0.94 7.30 21.44
CA THR A 194 -1.97 7.00 20.42
C THR A 194 -1.33 6.74 19.06
N ALA A 195 -0.24 7.43 18.73
CA ALA A 195 0.53 7.16 17.51
C ALA A 195 1.16 5.76 17.52
N TRP A 196 1.64 5.26 18.67
CA TRP A 196 2.15 3.89 18.79
C TRP A 196 1.07 2.84 18.57
N LEU A 197 -0.13 3.05 19.13
CA LEU A 197 -1.29 2.18 18.88
C LEU A 197 -1.64 2.14 17.39
N ALA A 198 -1.67 3.31 16.73
CA ALA A 198 -1.92 3.39 15.29
C ALA A 198 -0.84 2.67 14.48
N LEU A 199 0.45 2.81 14.86
CA LEU A 199 1.55 2.10 14.22
C LEU A 199 1.38 0.58 14.32
N VAL A 200 1.05 0.05 15.50
CA VAL A 200 0.79 -1.40 15.64
C VAL A 200 -0.38 -1.84 14.76
N ALA A 201 -1.47 -1.08 14.72
CA ALA A 201 -2.62 -1.42 13.87
C ALA A 201 -2.26 -1.43 12.37
N ILE A 202 -1.41 -0.50 11.91
CA ILE A 202 -0.91 -0.43 10.53
C ILE A 202 0.04 -1.59 10.23
N LEU A 203 0.97 -1.90 11.14
CA LEU A 203 1.93 -2.98 10.96
C LEU A 203 1.28 -4.37 11.06
N MET A 204 0.20 -4.52 11.83
CA MET A 204 -0.53 -5.78 11.98
C MET A 204 -1.65 -5.96 10.95
N GLN A 205 -1.72 -5.11 9.93
CA GLN A 205 -2.75 -5.20 8.90
C GLN A 205 -2.78 -6.60 8.26
N PRO A 206 -3.90 -7.34 8.32
CA PRO A 206 -3.92 -8.75 7.94
C PRO A 206 -3.71 -8.95 6.43
N ALA A 207 -4.27 -8.06 5.60
CA ALA A 207 -4.17 -8.12 4.15
C ALA A 207 -2.71 -8.12 3.66
N THR A 208 -1.88 -7.22 4.20
CA THR A 208 -0.46 -7.11 3.81
C THR A 208 0.33 -8.33 4.29
N ILE A 209 0.10 -8.78 5.52
CA ILE A 209 0.76 -9.99 6.07
C ILE A 209 0.44 -11.21 5.22
N LEU A 210 -0.84 -11.44 4.90
CA LEU A 210 -1.29 -12.61 4.14
C LEU A 210 -0.76 -12.60 2.71
N ILE A 211 -0.76 -11.45 2.03
CA ILE A 211 -0.33 -11.40 0.63
C ILE A 211 1.20 -11.43 0.48
N ASP A 212 1.93 -10.67 1.29
CA ASP A 212 3.39 -10.61 1.15
C ASP A 212 4.08 -11.79 1.83
N HIS A 213 3.75 -12.09 3.09
CA HIS A 213 4.50 -13.08 3.89
C HIS A 213 3.95 -14.49 3.77
N VAL A 214 2.69 -14.70 3.37
CA VAL A 214 2.11 -16.04 3.22
C VAL A 214 1.98 -16.41 1.74
N HIS A 215 1.23 -15.64 0.95
CA HIS A 215 1.04 -15.87 -0.48
C HIS A 215 2.32 -15.69 -1.31
N PHE A 216 3.25 -14.85 -0.84
CA PHE A 216 4.56 -14.54 -1.43
C PHE A 216 4.53 -13.42 -2.48
N GLN A 217 4.67 -12.18 -2.02
CA GLN A 217 4.73 -10.98 -2.85
C GLN A 217 5.62 -9.91 -2.20
N TYR A 218 6.10 -8.97 -3.01
CA TYR A 218 6.85 -7.78 -2.55
C TYR A 218 6.00 -6.49 -2.67
N ASN A 219 4.73 -6.49 -2.25
CA ASN A 219 3.89 -5.28 -2.40
C ASN A 219 4.31 -4.16 -1.46
N THR A 220 4.76 -4.50 -0.25
CA THR A 220 5.23 -3.57 0.79
C THR A 220 6.38 -2.69 0.32
N VAL A 221 7.22 -3.15 -0.61
CA VAL A 221 8.28 -2.30 -1.19
C VAL A 221 7.68 -1.12 -1.95
N MET A 222 6.75 -1.39 -2.88
CA MET A 222 6.04 -0.32 -3.60
C MET A 222 5.20 0.54 -2.66
N LEU A 223 4.44 -0.06 -1.75
CA LEU A 223 3.61 0.69 -0.79
C LEU A 223 4.46 1.55 0.15
N GLY A 224 5.65 1.08 0.52
CA GLY A 224 6.61 1.81 1.34
C GLY A 224 7.17 3.03 0.62
N PHE A 225 7.47 2.92 -0.68
CA PHE A 225 7.84 4.07 -1.51
C PHE A 225 6.70 5.09 -1.64
N VAL A 226 5.44 4.66 -1.84
CA VAL A 226 4.28 5.56 -1.85
C VAL A 226 4.12 6.26 -0.51
N MET A 227 4.25 5.52 0.60
CA MET A 227 4.15 6.07 1.95
C MET A 227 5.30 7.05 2.27
N ALA A 228 6.52 6.76 1.81
CA ALA A 228 7.66 7.66 1.91
C ALA A 228 7.45 8.93 1.09
N SER A 229 6.82 8.82 -0.09
CA SER A 229 6.40 9.96 -0.89
C SER A 229 5.38 10.83 -0.15
N MET A 230 4.30 10.25 0.38
CA MET A 230 3.31 10.95 1.20
C MET A 230 3.95 11.60 2.43
N SER A 231 4.85 10.89 3.13
CA SER A 231 5.59 11.42 4.28
C SER A 231 6.47 12.62 3.89
N SER A 232 7.07 12.60 2.71
CA SER A 232 7.84 13.71 2.16
C SER A 232 6.97 14.90 1.74
N MET A 233 5.74 14.66 1.26
CA MET A 233 4.73 15.69 1.02
C MET A 233 4.28 16.39 2.31
N LEU A 234 4.07 15.62 3.38
CA LEU A 234 3.80 16.15 4.72
C LEU A 234 4.97 17.01 5.23
N ALA A 235 6.20 16.59 4.89
CA ALA A 235 7.45 17.28 5.20
C ALA A 235 7.74 18.51 4.34
N GLU A 236 6.93 18.76 3.30
CA GLU A 236 7.19 19.78 2.27
C GLU A 236 8.49 19.58 1.49
N ARG A 237 9.02 18.35 1.49
CA ARG A 237 10.18 17.92 0.71
C ARG A 237 9.71 17.39 -0.65
N TYR A 238 9.12 18.25 -1.47
CA TYR A 238 8.43 17.86 -2.70
C TYR A 238 9.31 17.13 -3.72
N LYS A 239 10.59 17.52 -3.81
CA LYS A 239 11.57 16.83 -4.67
C LYS A 239 11.78 15.37 -4.25
N TRP A 240 11.94 15.11 -2.95
CA TRP A 240 12.02 13.76 -2.41
C TRP A 240 10.72 12.99 -2.57
N ALA A 241 9.57 13.65 -2.46
CA ALA A 241 8.29 13.02 -2.75
C ALA A 241 8.22 12.49 -4.19
N ALA A 242 8.76 13.23 -5.15
CA ALA A 242 8.86 12.79 -6.54
C ALA A 242 9.83 11.59 -6.69
N VAL A 243 11.02 11.64 -6.09
CA VAL A 243 12.00 10.52 -6.12
C VAL A 243 11.37 9.23 -5.61
N PHE A 244 10.74 9.27 -4.42
CA PHE A 244 10.11 8.08 -3.85
C PHE A 244 8.93 7.59 -4.69
N PHE A 245 8.15 8.50 -5.29
CA PHE A 245 7.04 8.07 -6.14
C PHE A 245 7.51 7.44 -7.47
N VAL A 246 8.59 7.96 -8.06
CA VAL A 246 9.26 7.29 -9.20
C VAL A 246 9.79 5.92 -8.79
N GLY A 247 10.35 5.79 -7.59
CA GLY A 247 10.73 4.48 -7.03
C GLY A 247 9.56 3.51 -6.91
N ALA A 248 8.39 3.98 -6.44
CA ALA A 248 7.17 3.16 -6.38
C ALA A 248 6.74 2.65 -7.76
N LEU A 249 6.69 3.56 -8.75
CA LEU A 249 6.36 3.24 -10.14
C LEU A 249 7.39 2.29 -10.78
N GLY A 250 8.67 2.51 -10.47
CA GLY A 250 9.76 1.67 -10.93
C GLY A 250 9.76 0.26 -10.35
N PHE A 251 9.12 0.06 -9.19
CA PHE A 251 8.97 -1.25 -8.56
C PHE A 251 7.73 -1.99 -9.07
N LYS A 252 6.54 -1.39 -8.93
CA LYS A 252 5.28 -1.94 -9.45
C LYS A 252 4.44 -0.83 -10.07
N GLN A 253 4.08 -1.00 -11.34
CA GLN A 253 3.26 -0.08 -12.13
C GLN A 253 1.89 0.21 -11.51
N MET A 254 1.39 -0.68 -10.65
CA MET A 254 0.15 -0.48 -9.91
C MET A 254 0.16 0.79 -9.03
N ALA A 255 1.34 1.32 -8.67
CA ALA A 255 1.47 2.62 -8.00
C ALA A 255 0.85 3.79 -8.80
N LEU A 256 0.55 3.61 -10.09
CA LEU A 256 -0.22 4.56 -10.90
C LEU A 256 -1.59 4.92 -10.30
N TYR A 257 -2.16 4.06 -9.45
CA TYR A 257 -3.40 4.38 -8.74
C TYR A 257 -3.27 5.62 -7.86
N TYR A 258 -2.06 6.03 -7.50
CA TYR A 258 -1.80 7.25 -6.71
C TYR A 258 -1.25 8.41 -7.56
N ALA A 259 -0.96 8.19 -8.84
CA ALA A 259 -0.25 9.17 -9.67
C ALA A 259 -1.02 10.48 -9.79
N PHE A 260 -2.35 10.41 -9.96
CA PHE A 260 -3.20 11.60 -9.99
C PHE A 260 -3.16 12.37 -8.66
N SER A 261 -3.18 11.69 -7.51
CA SER A 261 -3.12 12.36 -6.20
C SER A 261 -1.76 12.99 -5.93
N VAL A 262 -0.68 12.29 -6.30
CA VAL A 262 0.68 12.84 -6.23
C VAL A 262 0.79 14.08 -7.10
N PHE A 263 0.37 13.99 -8.37
CA PHE A 263 0.38 15.09 -9.32
C PHE A 263 -0.45 16.28 -8.83
N SER A 264 -1.72 16.08 -8.49
CA SER A 264 -2.63 17.14 -8.05
C SER A 264 -2.15 17.83 -6.78
N TYR A 265 -1.62 17.10 -5.81
CA TYR A 265 -1.06 17.72 -4.60
C TYR A 265 0.19 18.53 -4.91
N LEU A 266 1.17 17.96 -5.64
CA LEU A 266 2.43 18.64 -5.93
C LEU A 266 2.20 19.88 -6.81
N LEU A 267 1.38 19.76 -7.85
CA LEU A 267 1.00 20.88 -8.71
C LEU A 267 0.20 21.93 -7.92
N GLY A 268 -0.76 21.50 -7.09
CA GLY A 268 -1.53 22.39 -6.21
C GLY A 268 -0.61 23.19 -5.27
N ARG A 269 0.43 22.55 -4.71
CA ARG A 269 1.45 23.26 -3.92
C ARG A 269 2.33 24.18 -4.75
N CYS A 270 2.48 23.97 -6.06
CA CYS A 270 3.20 24.90 -6.94
C CYS A 270 2.33 26.10 -7.34
N VAL A 271 1.02 25.93 -7.47
CA VAL A 271 0.09 26.97 -7.96
C VAL A 271 -0.50 27.82 -6.82
N HIS A 272 -0.82 27.21 -5.68
CA HIS A 272 -1.51 27.88 -4.57
C HIS A 272 -0.60 28.11 -3.35
N PRO A 273 -0.69 29.28 -2.67
CA PRO A 273 -1.57 30.43 -2.98
C PRO A 273 -1.02 31.35 -4.10
N ARG A 274 0.25 31.18 -4.48
CA ARG A 274 0.90 31.90 -5.59
C ARG A 274 1.72 30.92 -6.40
N ILE A 275 1.79 31.16 -7.71
CA ILE A 275 2.55 30.32 -8.64
C ILE A 275 4.04 30.40 -8.29
N ASN A 276 4.66 29.24 -8.09
CA ASN A 276 6.08 29.07 -7.81
C ASN A 276 6.72 28.20 -8.90
N LEU A 277 7.25 28.85 -9.93
CA LEU A 277 7.88 28.20 -11.08
C LEU A 277 9.16 27.44 -10.69
N THR A 278 9.95 27.96 -9.76
CA THR A 278 11.17 27.29 -9.27
C THR A 278 10.85 25.94 -8.64
N ARG A 279 9.77 25.85 -7.86
CA ARG A 279 9.29 24.60 -7.29
C ARG A 279 8.77 23.66 -8.38
N LEU A 280 7.98 24.17 -9.33
CA LEU A 280 7.43 23.38 -10.43
C LEU A 280 8.54 22.75 -11.29
N PHE A 281 9.43 23.57 -11.84
CA PHE A 281 10.55 23.08 -12.65
C PHE A 281 11.52 22.23 -11.82
N GLY A 282 11.73 22.56 -10.54
CA GLY A 282 12.55 21.76 -9.64
C GLY A 282 11.97 20.36 -9.38
N ILE A 283 10.64 20.21 -9.27
CA ILE A 283 9.99 18.91 -9.14
C ILE A 283 10.05 18.16 -10.48
N ALA A 284 9.76 18.83 -11.59
CA ALA A 284 9.79 18.23 -12.92
C ALA A 284 11.19 17.69 -13.27
N LEU A 285 12.24 18.49 -13.04
CA LEU A 285 13.63 18.09 -13.26
C LEU A 285 14.02 16.89 -12.41
N VAL A 286 13.69 16.89 -11.11
CA VAL A 286 14.01 15.76 -10.22
C VAL A 286 13.23 14.50 -10.61
N THR A 287 11.98 14.65 -11.07
CA THR A 287 11.18 13.52 -11.55
C THR A 287 11.82 12.90 -12.80
N ALA A 288 12.17 13.72 -13.79
CA ALA A 288 12.85 13.28 -15.00
C ALA A 288 14.21 12.62 -14.69
N ALA A 289 15.03 13.26 -13.85
CA ALA A 289 16.31 12.71 -13.41
C ALA A 289 16.15 11.36 -12.68
N SER A 290 15.12 11.21 -11.86
CA SER A 290 14.84 9.94 -11.17
C SER A 290 14.48 8.82 -12.14
N PHE A 291 13.68 9.10 -13.18
CA PHE A 291 13.37 8.13 -14.23
C PHE A 291 14.61 7.78 -15.05
N VAL A 292 15.44 8.77 -15.40
CA VAL A 292 16.71 8.54 -16.08
C VAL A 292 17.59 7.61 -15.25
N ILE A 293 17.81 7.91 -13.96
CA ILE A 293 18.62 7.06 -13.07
C ILE A 293 18.07 5.64 -12.97
N LEU A 294 16.75 5.47 -12.92
CA LEU A 294 16.10 4.17 -12.85
C LEU A 294 16.32 3.33 -14.13
N ILE A 295 16.21 3.94 -15.30
CA ILE A 295 16.25 3.24 -16.59
C ILE A 295 17.69 3.11 -17.12
N LEU A 296 18.60 3.99 -16.69
CA LEU A 296 19.97 4.06 -17.20
C LEU A 296 20.75 2.74 -17.13
N PRO A 297 20.71 1.92 -16.05
CA PRO A 297 21.41 0.64 -16.02
C PRO A 297 20.92 -0.33 -17.09
N LEU A 298 19.61 -0.33 -17.40
CA LEU A 298 19.03 -1.15 -18.46
C LEU A 298 19.54 -0.71 -19.85
N ILE A 299 19.64 0.60 -20.09
CA ILE A 299 20.16 1.17 -21.34
C ILE A 299 21.66 0.85 -21.50
N ILE A 300 22.47 1.11 -20.47
CA ILE A 300 23.91 0.84 -20.49
C ILE A 300 24.17 -0.66 -20.66
N GLY A 301 23.44 -1.51 -19.94
CA GLY A 301 23.54 -2.97 -20.06
C GLY A 301 23.21 -3.44 -21.47
N THR A 302 22.16 -2.89 -22.09
CA THR A 302 21.79 -3.21 -23.48
C THR A 302 22.90 -2.85 -24.48
N PHE A 303 23.51 -1.67 -24.33
CA PHE A 303 24.64 -1.28 -25.18
C PHE A 303 25.87 -2.17 -24.97
N TYR A 304 26.18 -2.49 -23.71
CA TYR A 304 27.29 -3.36 -23.37
C TYR A 304 27.10 -4.75 -23.99
N ASP A 305 25.95 -5.36 -23.81
CA ASP A 305 25.62 -6.67 -24.37
C ASP A 305 25.71 -6.66 -25.91
N LYS A 306 25.17 -5.62 -26.56
CA LYS A 306 25.29 -5.46 -28.02
C LYS A 306 26.74 -5.33 -28.49
N SER A 307 27.58 -4.61 -27.72
CA SER A 307 29.02 -4.47 -28.03
C SER A 307 29.78 -5.79 -27.95
N GLN A 308 29.26 -6.75 -27.18
CA GLN A 308 29.78 -8.12 -27.07
C GLN A 308 29.14 -9.09 -28.09
N GLY A 309 28.31 -8.58 -29.00
CA GLY A 309 27.62 -9.41 -30.01
C GLY A 309 26.43 -10.19 -29.46
N ILE A 310 25.88 -9.81 -28.31
CA ILE A 310 24.70 -10.45 -27.70
C ILE A 310 23.43 -9.70 -28.13
N ASP A 311 22.51 -10.43 -28.77
CA ASP A 311 21.20 -9.90 -29.17
C ASP A 311 20.11 -10.18 -28.12
N ALA A 312 19.18 -9.24 -27.98
CA ALA A 312 18.09 -9.27 -26.99
C ALA A 312 17.12 -10.45 -27.22
N GLN A 313 16.83 -10.77 -28.49
CA GLN A 313 15.97 -11.89 -28.87
C GLN A 313 16.72 -13.23 -29.02
N GLY A 314 18.01 -13.28 -28.68
CA GLY A 314 18.86 -14.45 -28.95
C GLY A 314 19.12 -14.65 -30.44
N VAL A 315 19.17 -15.90 -30.90
CA VAL A 315 19.58 -16.29 -32.29
C VAL A 315 18.40 -16.27 -33.28
N SER A 316 17.25 -15.70 -32.92
CA SER A 316 16.08 -15.65 -33.81
C SER A 316 16.39 -14.82 -35.06
N LYS A 317 16.15 -15.39 -36.25
CA LYS A 317 16.41 -14.79 -37.57
C LYS A 317 15.24 -13.98 -38.13
N ASP A 318 14.15 -13.86 -37.38
CA ASP A 318 12.97 -13.12 -37.84
C ASP A 318 13.22 -11.60 -37.77
N PRO A 319 12.64 -10.81 -38.69
CA PRO A 319 12.76 -9.37 -38.65
C PRO A 319 12.22 -8.83 -37.31
N PRO A 320 12.85 -7.80 -36.73
CA PRO A 320 12.51 -7.33 -35.40
C PRO A 320 11.10 -6.75 -35.38
N SER A 321 10.13 -7.52 -34.89
CA SER A 321 8.77 -7.04 -34.71
C SER A 321 8.61 -6.44 -33.32
N LEU A 322 8.26 -5.15 -33.26
CA LEU A 322 7.94 -4.50 -32.00
C LEU A 322 6.51 -4.85 -31.56
N PRO A 323 6.31 -5.26 -30.29
CA PRO A 323 4.97 -5.62 -29.79
C PRO A 323 4.04 -4.40 -29.64
N LEU A 324 4.62 -3.20 -29.53
CA LEU A 324 3.91 -1.93 -29.52
C LEU A 324 4.53 -1.01 -30.57
N PHE A 325 3.69 -0.20 -31.21
CA PHE A 325 4.10 0.73 -32.25
C PHE A 325 4.91 0.05 -33.40
N PRO A 326 4.37 -0.99 -34.05
CA PRO A 326 5.06 -1.70 -35.13
C PRO A 326 5.48 -0.77 -36.28
N GLN A 327 4.79 0.37 -36.46
CA GLN A 327 5.12 1.38 -37.46
C GLN A 327 6.53 1.98 -37.26
N LEU A 328 7.11 1.91 -36.06
CA LEU A 328 8.47 2.40 -35.79
C LEU A 328 9.54 1.62 -36.56
N VAL A 329 9.28 0.36 -36.92
CA VAL A 329 10.19 -0.49 -37.71
C VAL A 329 10.40 0.10 -39.11
N ASP A 330 9.37 0.71 -39.69
CA ASP A 330 9.42 1.30 -41.04
C ASP A 330 10.01 2.72 -41.03
N ILE A 331 9.95 3.41 -39.89
CA ILE A 331 10.37 4.82 -39.73
C ILE A 331 11.84 4.92 -39.28
N LEU A 332 12.27 4.03 -38.39
CA LEU A 332 13.60 4.06 -37.78
C LEU A 332 14.54 3.10 -38.50
N ASP A 333 15.83 3.46 -38.55
CA ASP A 333 16.85 2.56 -39.09
C ASP A 333 17.13 1.43 -38.10
N THR A 334 16.68 0.23 -38.44
CA THR A 334 16.84 -1.00 -37.64
C THR A 334 18.30 -1.45 -37.51
N LYS A 335 19.21 -0.88 -38.30
CA LYS A 335 20.66 -1.14 -38.22
C LYS A 335 21.41 -0.06 -37.43
N ALA A 336 20.75 1.01 -37.01
CA ALA A 336 21.38 2.10 -36.28
C ALA A 336 21.73 1.72 -34.84
N PHE A 337 22.69 2.44 -34.26
CA PHE A 337 23.19 2.17 -32.91
C PHE A 337 22.10 2.26 -31.82
N TYR A 338 21.06 3.06 -32.02
CA TYR A 338 19.99 3.26 -31.03
C TYR A 338 18.90 2.19 -31.07
N TRP A 339 18.85 1.35 -32.12
CA TRP A 339 17.80 0.36 -32.32
C TRP A 339 17.63 -0.62 -31.15
N PRO A 340 18.71 -1.21 -30.57
CA PRO A 340 18.58 -2.13 -29.44
C PRO A 340 17.91 -1.49 -28.22
N ILE A 341 18.09 -0.18 -28.00
CA ILE A 341 17.43 0.53 -26.91
C ILE A 341 15.93 0.64 -27.20
N VAL A 342 15.56 1.03 -28.42
CA VAL A 342 14.15 1.16 -28.81
C VAL A 342 13.44 -0.18 -28.60
N GLU A 343 14.04 -1.27 -29.07
CA GLU A 343 13.52 -2.62 -28.89
C GLU A 343 13.37 -2.98 -27.41
N GLN A 344 14.42 -2.80 -26.60
CA GLN A 344 14.40 -3.06 -25.17
C GLN A 344 13.32 -2.26 -24.44
N MET A 345 13.21 -0.96 -24.72
CA MET A 345 12.26 -0.07 -24.05
C MET A 345 10.82 -0.40 -24.44
N VAL A 346 10.56 -0.65 -25.72
CA VAL A 346 9.22 -1.00 -26.22
C VAL A 346 8.78 -2.34 -25.65
N GLN A 347 9.65 -3.35 -25.64
CA GLN A 347 9.36 -4.64 -25.02
C GLN A 347 9.10 -4.49 -23.51
N MET A 348 9.97 -3.78 -22.79
CA MET A 348 9.77 -3.51 -21.36
C MET A 348 8.41 -2.85 -21.09
N VAL A 349 8.05 -1.80 -21.85
CA VAL A 349 6.75 -1.12 -21.71
C VAL A 349 5.58 -2.07 -22.00
N HIS A 350 5.69 -2.91 -23.03
CA HIS A 350 4.67 -3.91 -23.37
C HIS A 350 4.48 -4.95 -22.25
N ARG A 351 5.56 -5.39 -21.60
CA ARG A 351 5.49 -6.32 -20.47
C ARG A 351 4.91 -5.67 -19.22
N VAL A 352 5.34 -4.45 -18.90
CA VAL A 352 4.86 -3.70 -17.73
C VAL A 352 3.37 -3.33 -17.87
N PHE A 353 2.91 -3.04 -19.09
CA PHE A 353 1.52 -2.69 -19.39
C PHE A 353 0.90 -3.69 -20.37
N PRO A 354 0.36 -4.82 -19.89
CA PRO A 354 -0.20 -5.85 -20.75
C PRO A 354 -1.59 -5.43 -21.27
N PHE A 355 -1.63 -4.58 -22.29
CA PHE A 355 -2.86 -4.04 -22.89
C PHE A 355 -3.80 -5.11 -23.46
N ALA A 356 -3.28 -6.32 -23.72
CA ALA A 356 -4.03 -7.45 -24.29
C ALA A 356 -4.91 -8.21 -23.27
N ARG A 357 -4.74 -8.00 -21.95
CA ARG A 357 -5.54 -8.69 -20.94
C ARG A 357 -6.99 -8.19 -20.91
N GLY A 358 -7.93 -9.12 -20.88
CA GLY A 358 -9.37 -8.87 -20.81
C GLY A 358 -9.87 -8.45 -19.43
N LEU A 359 -10.98 -7.71 -19.40
CA LEU A 359 -11.64 -7.18 -18.18
C LEU A 359 -12.09 -8.26 -17.18
N PHE A 360 -12.43 -9.45 -17.68
CA PHE A 360 -13.10 -10.53 -16.92
C PHE A 360 -12.23 -11.79 -16.79
N GLU A 361 -10.91 -11.69 -16.96
CA GLU A 361 -9.99 -12.82 -16.78
C GLU A 361 -9.99 -13.32 -15.33
N ASP A 362 -9.95 -12.39 -14.37
CA ASP A 362 -10.03 -12.66 -12.94
C ASP A 362 -11.40 -12.23 -12.38
N LYS A 363 -11.90 -12.98 -11.38
CA LYS A 363 -13.13 -12.61 -10.66
C LYS A 363 -12.80 -11.65 -9.52
N VAL A 364 -12.73 -10.37 -9.83
CA VAL A 364 -12.36 -9.31 -8.88
C VAL A 364 -13.58 -8.58 -8.36
N ALA A 365 -13.57 -8.16 -7.10
CA ALA A 365 -14.61 -7.35 -6.46
C ALA A 365 -14.63 -5.88 -6.98
N ASN A 366 -14.63 -5.69 -8.30
CA ASN A 366 -14.76 -4.39 -8.96
C ASN A 366 -16.18 -4.18 -9.52
N PHE A 367 -16.47 -2.97 -9.97
CA PHE A 367 -17.79 -2.62 -10.51
C PHE A 367 -18.16 -3.49 -11.71
N TRP A 368 -17.21 -3.73 -12.62
CA TRP A 368 -17.46 -4.44 -13.87
C TRP A 368 -17.86 -5.89 -13.65
N CYS A 369 -17.15 -6.63 -12.80
CA CYS A 369 -17.45 -8.03 -12.52
C CYS A 369 -18.79 -8.17 -11.79
N ALA A 370 -19.09 -7.26 -10.85
CA ALA A 370 -20.38 -7.24 -10.16
C ALA A 370 -21.54 -6.94 -11.13
N ALA A 371 -21.40 -5.90 -11.96
CA ALA A 371 -22.42 -5.49 -12.92
C ALA A 371 -22.64 -6.51 -14.04
N ASN A 372 -21.59 -7.26 -14.44
CA ASN A 372 -21.68 -8.28 -15.48
C ASN A 372 -22.66 -9.41 -15.14
N VAL A 373 -22.94 -9.66 -13.86
CA VAL A 373 -23.95 -10.67 -13.46
C VAL A 373 -25.33 -10.31 -14.01
N VAL A 374 -25.67 -9.01 -14.00
CA VAL A 374 -26.98 -8.47 -14.39
C VAL A 374 -26.99 -7.98 -15.83
N ILE A 375 -25.99 -7.19 -16.24
CA ILE A 375 -25.97 -6.45 -17.52
C ILE A 375 -25.22 -7.23 -18.63
N LYS A 376 -24.64 -8.39 -18.32
CA LYS A 376 -23.88 -9.24 -19.27
C LYS A 376 -22.87 -8.46 -20.12
N LEU A 377 -22.13 -7.55 -19.46
CA LEU A 377 -21.11 -6.69 -20.06
C LEU A 377 -20.05 -7.44 -20.89
N ARG A 378 -19.81 -8.72 -20.60
CA ARG A 378 -18.91 -9.57 -21.41
C ARG A 378 -19.34 -9.71 -22.88
N GLN A 379 -20.60 -9.46 -23.21
CA GLN A 379 -21.11 -9.47 -24.58
C GLN A 379 -20.80 -8.18 -25.34
N TRP A 380 -20.33 -7.13 -24.68
CA TRP A 380 -20.03 -5.86 -25.31
C TRP A 380 -18.66 -5.89 -26.02
N PRO A 381 -18.47 -5.10 -27.10
CA PRO A 381 -17.18 -5.00 -27.75
C PRO A 381 -16.07 -4.53 -26.80
N THR A 382 -14.93 -5.22 -26.79
CA THR A 382 -13.77 -4.88 -25.96
C THR A 382 -13.34 -3.41 -26.05
N PRO A 383 -13.25 -2.78 -27.25
CA PRO A 383 -12.89 -1.37 -27.34
C PRO A 383 -13.90 -0.42 -26.67
N LEU A 384 -15.19 -0.79 -26.67
CA LEU A 384 -16.22 -0.03 -25.98
C LEU A 384 -16.06 -0.16 -24.45
N LEU A 385 -15.84 -1.39 -23.95
CA LEU A 385 -15.59 -1.63 -22.52
C LEU A 385 -14.37 -0.86 -22.02
N GLN A 386 -13.27 -0.83 -22.79
CA GLN A 386 -12.07 -0.08 -22.46
C GLN A 386 -12.35 1.43 -22.34
N LYS A 387 -13.10 2.01 -23.30
CA LYS A 387 -13.48 3.44 -23.28
C LYS A 387 -14.41 3.78 -22.12
N VAL A 388 -15.41 2.94 -21.86
CA VAL A 388 -16.36 3.13 -20.76
C VAL A 388 -15.65 3.00 -19.40
N ALA A 389 -14.74 2.03 -19.26
CA ALA A 389 -13.95 1.87 -18.05
C ALA A 389 -12.99 3.04 -17.81
N LEU A 390 -12.34 3.55 -18.86
CA LEU A 390 -11.53 4.76 -18.77
C LEU A 390 -12.38 5.96 -18.32
N GLY A 391 -13.54 6.17 -18.94
CA GLY A 391 -14.45 7.25 -18.59
C GLY A 391 -14.94 7.17 -17.13
N ALA A 392 -15.36 5.99 -16.67
CA ALA A 392 -15.80 5.77 -15.30
C ALA A 392 -14.66 5.95 -14.28
N THR A 393 -13.45 5.47 -14.61
CA THR A 393 -12.26 5.69 -13.77
C THR A 393 -11.98 7.17 -13.62
N LEU A 394 -11.88 7.90 -14.73
CA LEU A 394 -11.65 9.34 -14.73
C LEU A 394 -12.74 10.10 -13.96
N ALA A 395 -14.01 9.77 -14.18
CA ALA A 395 -15.13 10.37 -13.44
C ALA A 395 -15.04 10.13 -11.93
N SER A 396 -14.55 8.98 -11.48
CA SER A 396 -14.39 8.66 -10.06
C SER A 396 -13.17 9.32 -9.40
N ILE A 397 -12.07 9.51 -10.13
CA ILE A 397 -10.81 10.03 -9.56
C ILE A 397 -10.66 11.54 -9.74
N ILE A 398 -11.24 12.15 -10.77
CA ILE A 398 -11.09 13.60 -11.01
C ILE A 398 -11.61 14.42 -9.81
N PRO A 399 -12.80 14.17 -9.24
CA PRO A 399 -13.32 14.96 -8.12
C PRO A 399 -12.41 15.02 -6.87
N PRO A 400 -11.95 13.90 -6.28
CA PRO A 400 -11.05 13.97 -5.12
C PRO A 400 -9.72 14.67 -5.44
N ASN A 401 -9.23 14.56 -6.68
CA ASN A 401 -7.98 15.19 -7.11
C ASN A 401 -8.12 16.68 -7.43
N ILE A 402 -9.28 17.14 -7.88
CA ILE A 402 -9.61 18.58 -7.97
C ILE A 402 -9.61 19.19 -6.56
N ILE A 403 -10.24 18.53 -5.59
CA ILE A 403 -10.22 19.00 -4.19
C ILE A 403 -8.78 19.12 -3.69
N LEU A 404 -7.96 18.10 -3.93
CA LEU A 404 -6.56 18.08 -3.51
C LEU A 404 -5.71 19.14 -4.20
N PHE A 405 -5.98 19.43 -5.48
CA PHE A 405 -5.30 20.49 -6.24
C PHE A 405 -5.67 21.88 -5.71
N LEU A 406 -6.96 22.17 -5.54
CA LEU A 406 -7.46 23.48 -5.10
C LEU A 406 -7.15 23.76 -3.62
N ARG A 407 -7.18 22.72 -2.78
CA ARG A 407 -6.92 22.79 -1.34
C ARG A 407 -5.88 21.72 -0.95
N PRO A 408 -4.58 21.91 -1.26
CA PRO A 408 -3.53 20.93 -1.02
C PRO A 408 -3.14 20.86 0.47
N ARG A 409 -4.08 20.40 1.30
CA ARG A 409 -3.94 20.26 2.75
C ARG A 409 -3.23 18.96 3.10
N LYS A 410 -2.33 19.04 4.06
CA LYS A 410 -1.57 17.88 4.57
C LYS A 410 -2.46 16.90 5.33
N SER A 411 -3.52 17.38 5.99
CA SER A 411 -4.45 16.55 6.78
C SER A 411 -5.25 15.58 5.91
N THR A 412 -5.66 16.02 4.72
CA THR A 412 -6.55 15.27 3.82
C THR A 412 -5.83 14.34 2.86
N LEU A 413 -4.49 14.34 2.85
CA LEU A 413 -3.68 13.51 1.95
C LEU A 413 -4.07 12.03 1.98
N PRO A 414 -4.18 11.35 3.14
CA PRO A 414 -4.56 9.93 3.16
C PRO A 414 -5.98 9.69 2.62
N LEU A 415 -6.94 10.58 2.91
CA LEU A 415 -8.30 10.49 2.38
C LEU A 415 -8.34 10.62 0.85
N ALA A 416 -7.59 11.57 0.29
CA ALA A 416 -7.54 11.78 -1.16
C ALA A 416 -6.86 10.62 -1.89
N PHE A 417 -5.78 10.08 -1.31
CA PHE A 417 -5.10 8.89 -1.83
C PHE A 417 -6.02 7.66 -1.76
N ALA A 418 -6.74 7.47 -0.65
CA ALA A 418 -7.69 6.37 -0.50
C ALA A 418 -8.86 6.47 -1.47
N ALA A 419 -9.49 7.64 -1.60
CA ALA A 419 -10.61 7.85 -2.53
C ALA A 419 -10.17 7.62 -3.99
N THR A 420 -9.00 8.12 -4.37
CA THR A 420 -8.46 7.93 -5.73
C THR A 420 -8.13 6.46 -6.00
N ALA A 421 -7.46 5.78 -5.07
CA ALA A 421 -7.14 4.37 -5.21
C ALA A 421 -8.38 3.47 -5.22
N TRP A 422 -9.43 3.81 -4.46
CA TRP A 422 -10.72 3.11 -4.53
C TRP A 422 -11.39 3.32 -5.89
N GLY A 423 -11.36 4.54 -6.43
CA GLY A 423 -11.88 4.83 -7.77
C GLY A 423 -11.19 4.01 -8.85
N PHE A 424 -9.85 3.94 -8.83
CA PHE A 424 -9.10 3.05 -9.71
C PHE A 424 -9.47 1.57 -9.52
N PHE A 425 -9.51 1.08 -8.28
CA PHE A 425 -9.84 -0.33 -8.00
C PHE A 425 -11.24 -0.72 -8.49
N LEU A 426 -12.22 0.18 -8.33
CA LEU A 426 -13.61 -0.11 -8.70
C LEU A 426 -13.85 -0.04 -10.20
N PHE A 427 -13.26 0.95 -10.88
CA PHE A 427 -13.65 1.31 -12.25
C PHE A 427 -12.57 1.12 -13.31
N SER A 428 -11.32 0.79 -12.94
CA SER A 428 -10.27 0.50 -13.91
C SER A 428 -10.59 -0.74 -14.74
N TYR A 429 -10.13 -0.75 -15.99
CA TYR A 429 -10.29 -1.87 -16.92
C TYR A 429 -9.46 -3.10 -16.50
N GLN A 430 -8.32 -2.90 -15.85
CA GLN A 430 -7.49 -3.98 -15.34
C GLN A 430 -7.26 -3.79 -13.84
N VAL A 431 -7.70 -4.79 -13.08
CA VAL A 431 -7.65 -4.86 -11.62
C VAL A 431 -7.42 -6.33 -11.27
N HIS A 432 -6.71 -6.60 -10.17
CA HIS A 432 -6.50 -7.95 -9.63
C HIS A 432 -7.02 -8.00 -8.20
N GLU A 433 -7.36 -9.18 -7.64
CA GLU A 433 -7.89 -9.24 -6.26
C GLU A 433 -6.91 -8.62 -5.25
N LYS A 434 -5.61 -8.83 -5.47
CA LYS A 434 -4.50 -8.34 -4.63
C LYS A 434 -4.38 -6.80 -4.65
N SER A 435 -4.90 -6.11 -5.68
CA SER A 435 -4.76 -4.64 -5.76
C SER A 435 -5.63 -3.88 -4.77
N VAL A 436 -6.53 -4.57 -4.05
CA VAL A 436 -7.26 -3.97 -2.91
C VAL A 436 -6.33 -3.44 -1.82
N LEU A 437 -5.09 -3.94 -1.72
CA LEU A 437 -4.07 -3.40 -0.82
C LEU A 437 -3.80 -1.91 -1.05
N LEU A 438 -3.97 -1.43 -2.29
CA LEU A 438 -3.67 -0.05 -2.66
C LEU A 438 -4.62 0.94 -2.00
N PRO A 439 -5.96 0.82 -2.11
CA PRO A 439 -6.85 1.69 -1.35
C PRO A 439 -6.80 1.44 0.17
N LEU A 440 -6.50 0.22 0.62
CA LEU A 440 -6.43 -0.08 2.05
C LEU A 440 -5.27 0.61 2.75
N MET A 441 -4.10 0.75 2.12
CA MET A 441 -2.92 1.39 2.73
C MET A 441 -3.19 2.83 3.20
N PRO A 442 -3.60 3.79 2.34
CA PRO A 442 -3.87 5.15 2.80
C PRO A 442 -5.09 5.22 3.74
N MET A 443 -6.04 4.28 3.63
CA MET A 443 -7.17 4.20 4.57
C MET A 443 -6.72 3.72 5.97
N THR A 444 -5.80 2.76 6.09
CA THR A 444 -5.23 2.36 7.40
C THR A 444 -4.38 3.47 8.01
N LEU A 445 -3.70 4.28 7.20
CA LEU A 445 -2.96 5.45 7.68
C LEU A 445 -3.84 6.49 8.40
N LEU A 446 -5.17 6.51 8.15
CA LEU A 446 -6.11 7.38 8.87
C LEU A 446 -6.14 7.12 10.37
N LEU A 447 -5.76 5.91 10.82
CA LEU A 447 -5.68 5.58 12.25
C LEU A 447 -4.66 6.45 13.00
N ALA A 448 -3.68 7.03 12.30
CA ALA A 448 -2.70 7.95 12.87
C ALA A 448 -3.19 9.41 12.95
N GLY A 449 -4.41 9.72 12.50
CA GLY A 449 -4.99 11.06 12.53
C GLY A 449 -5.63 11.45 13.87
N LYS A 450 -6.04 12.72 14.01
CA LYS A 450 -6.61 13.31 15.26
C LYS A 450 -7.77 12.49 15.83
N HIS A 451 -8.57 11.91 14.95
CA HIS A 451 -9.72 11.06 15.28
C HIS A 451 -9.56 9.63 14.76
N GLY A 452 -8.32 9.19 14.51
CA GLY A 452 -8.03 7.92 13.84
C GLY A 452 -8.45 6.69 14.65
N LEU A 453 -8.09 6.66 15.94
CA LEU A 453 -8.45 5.57 16.86
C LEU A 453 -9.79 5.79 17.58
N ASN A 454 -10.52 6.85 17.23
CA ASN A 454 -11.90 7.03 17.69
C ASN A 454 -12.80 5.93 17.11
N LYS A 455 -13.92 5.68 17.77
CA LYS A 455 -14.88 4.62 17.45
C LYS A 455 -15.32 4.68 15.97
N ASP A 456 -15.79 5.83 15.48
CA ASP A 456 -16.24 6.03 14.08
C ASP A 456 -15.18 5.66 13.03
N THR A 457 -14.02 6.34 13.04
CA THR A 457 -12.94 6.08 12.08
C THR A 457 -12.42 4.65 12.17
N ARG A 458 -12.28 4.12 13.39
CA ARG A 458 -11.83 2.75 13.62
C ARG A 458 -12.83 1.73 13.06
N ALA A 459 -14.13 1.98 13.17
CA ALA A 459 -15.16 1.13 12.58
C ALA A 459 -15.09 1.12 11.04
N TRP A 460 -14.90 2.27 10.40
CA TRP A 460 -14.80 2.40 8.94
C TRP A 460 -13.50 1.80 8.37
N VAL A 461 -12.36 2.12 8.98
CA VAL A 461 -11.07 1.53 8.60
C VAL A 461 -11.08 0.03 8.87
N GLY A 462 -11.66 -0.40 9.99
CA GLY A 462 -11.87 -1.79 10.34
C GLY A 462 -12.70 -2.53 9.29
N PHE A 463 -13.87 -2.00 8.95
CA PHE A 463 -14.77 -2.54 7.93
C PHE A 463 -14.08 -2.72 6.59
N ALA A 464 -13.39 -1.68 6.09
CA ALA A 464 -12.68 -1.75 4.81
C ALA A 464 -11.61 -2.84 4.80
N ASN A 465 -10.82 -2.97 5.87
CA ASN A 465 -9.78 -3.99 5.96
C ASN A 465 -10.34 -5.41 6.04
N LEU A 466 -11.37 -5.63 6.88
CA LEU A 466 -12.00 -6.94 6.99
C LEU A 466 -12.68 -7.37 5.68
N LEU A 467 -13.36 -6.43 5.02
CA LEU A 467 -13.92 -6.65 3.69
C LEU A 467 -12.82 -6.93 2.67
N GLY A 468 -11.74 -6.15 2.69
CA GLY A 468 -10.56 -6.32 1.85
C GLY A 468 -9.98 -7.73 1.91
N VAL A 469 -9.69 -8.22 3.13
CA VAL A 469 -9.17 -9.59 3.29
C VAL A 469 -10.21 -10.64 2.88
N TRP A 470 -11.49 -10.43 3.20
CA TRP A 470 -12.55 -11.37 2.80
C TRP A 470 -12.71 -11.48 1.28
N THR A 471 -12.61 -10.39 0.52
CA THR A 471 -12.66 -10.47 -0.95
C THR A 471 -11.48 -11.21 -1.57
N MET A 472 -10.36 -11.31 -0.84
CA MET A 472 -9.20 -12.12 -1.25
C MET A 472 -9.29 -13.57 -0.75
N PHE A 473 -10.30 -13.95 0.03
CA PHE A 473 -10.40 -15.30 0.56
C PHE A 473 -10.45 -16.40 -0.52
N PRO A 474 -11.18 -16.26 -1.64
CA PRO A 474 -11.15 -17.26 -2.72
C PRO A 474 -9.73 -17.50 -3.26
N LEU A 475 -8.91 -16.46 -3.37
CA LEU A 475 -7.50 -16.56 -3.75
C LEU A 475 -6.70 -17.36 -2.70
N LEU A 476 -6.82 -16.98 -1.42
CA LEU A 476 -6.12 -17.64 -0.31
C LEU A 476 -6.57 -19.11 -0.13
N LYS A 477 -7.84 -19.42 -0.41
CA LYS A 477 -8.40 -20.76 -0.36
C LYS A 477 -7.76 -21.70 -1.38
N ARG A 478 -7.43 -21.21 -2.59
CA ARG A 478 -6.80 -22.01 -3.67
C ARG A 478 -5.40 -22.51 -3.32
N VAL A 479 -4.75 -21.86 -2.36
CA VAL A 479 -3.37 -22.14 -1.93
C VAL A 479 -3.33 -22.64 -0.48
N ASP A 480 -4.45 -23.16 0.03
CA ASP A 480 -4.59 -23.77 1.36
C ASP A 480 -4.26 -22.84 2.55
N LEU A 481 -4.48 -21.53 2.38
CA LEU A 481 -4.16 -20.49 3.38
C LEU A 481 -5.37 -20.05 4.24
N ARG A 482 -6.33 -20.94 4.47
CA ARG A 482 -7.56 -20.63 5.23
C ARG A 482 -7.28 -20.36 6.72
N ILE A 483 -6.38 -21.13 7.32
CA ILE A 483 -5.99 -20.99 8.73
C ILE A 483 -5.28 -19.65 8.98
N PRO A 484 -4.19 -19.29 8.27
CA PRO A 484 -3.54 -18.00 8.49
C PRO A 484 -4.49 -16.83 8.20
N TYR A 485 -5.39 -16.97 7.20
CA TYR A 485 -6.46 -16.00 6.97
C TYR A 485 -7.32 -15.78 8.22
N ALA A 486 -7.86 -16.85 8.82
CA ALA A 486 -8.72 -16.75 9.99
C ALA A 486 -7.97 -16.17 11.20
N VAL A 487 -6.76 -16.67 11.48
CA VAL A 487 -5.94 -16.24 12.63
C VAL A 487 -5.60 -14.75 12.53
N MET A 488 -5.05 -14.31 11.40
CA MET A 488 -4.60 -12.91 11.26
C MET A 488 -5.79 -11.95 11.22
N THR A 489 -6.88 -12.31 10.55
CA THR A 489 -8.08 -11.48 10.45
C THR A 489 -8.76 -11.33 11.82
N LEU A 490 -8.98 -12.44 12.54
CA LEU A 490 -9.62 -12.41 13.86
C LEU A 490 -8.74 -11.75 14.92
N LEU A 491 -7.41 -11.96 14.87
CA LEU A 491 -6.47 -11.26 15.76
C LEU A 491 -6.55 -9.76 15.55
N TRP A 492 -6.55 -9.29 14.30
CA TRP A 492 -6.63 -7.85 14.02
C TRP A 492 -7.99 -7.26 14.41
N SER A 493 -9.10 -7.99 14.15
CA SER A 493 -10.42 -7.62 14.66
C SER A 493 -10.45 -7.49 16.18
N TYR A 494 -9.88 -8.45 16.90
CA TYR A 494 -9.74 -8.43 18.36
C TYR A 494 -8.96 -7.20 18.82
N LEU A 495 -7.77 -6.99 18.25
CA LEU A 495 -6.90 -5.87 18.62
C LEU A 495 -7.61 -4.52 18.45
N LEU A 496 -8.42 -4.34 17.42
CA LEU A 496 -9.17 -3.10 17.19
C LEU A 496 -10.56 -3.04 17.85
N GLY A 497 -10.99 -4.10 18.54
CA GLY A 497 -12.32 -4.17 19.14
C GLY A 497 -13.45 -4.12 18.10
N LEU A 498 -13.28 -4.87 17.01
CA LEU A 498 -14.21 -4.96 15.88
C LEU A 498 -15.00 -6.29 15.92
N PRO A 499 -16.12 -6.40 15.19
CA PRO A 499 -16.82 -7.67 15.02
C PRO A 499 -15.92 -8.78 14.43
N PRO A 500 -16.12 -10.05 14.81
CA PRO A 500 -17.12 -10.54 15.76
C PRO A 500 -16.73 -10.39 17.24
N THR A 501 -15.55 -9.85 17.54
CA THR A 501 -14.98 -9.86 18.89
C THR A 501 -15.57 -8.79 19.82
N SER A 502 -16.02 -7.67 19.28
CA SER A 502 -16.61 -6.56 20.04
C SER A 502 -17.42 -5.63 19.16
N LEU A 503 -18.48 -5.03 19.72
CA LEU A 503 -19.25 -3.94 19.10
C LEU A 503 -18.83 -2.54 19.61
N SER A 504 -17.77 -2.47 20.42
CA SER A 504 -17.32 -1.23 21.09
C SER A 504 -17.00 -0.08 20.14
N ALA A 505 -16.65 -0.39 18.88
CA ALA A 505 -16.30 0.61 17.87
C ALA A 505 -17.51 1.40 17.31
N TYR A 506 -18.77 1.00 17.58
CA TYR A 506 -19.93 1.64 16.96
C TYR A 506 -20.65 2.67 17.83
N PHE A 507 -20.60 2.50 19.15
CA PHE A 507 -21.40 3.29 20.08
C PHE A 507 -20.53 4.28 20.84
N GLN A 508 -20.51 5.54 20.40
CA GLN A 508 -19.74 6.64 20.98
C GLN A 508 -20.63 7.68 21.68
N GLU A 509 -20.31 8.06 22.91
CA GLU A 509 -21.05 9.13 23.59
C GLU A 509 -20.89 10.47 22.84
N GLY A 510 -22.01 11.15 22.58
CA GLY A 510 -22.03 12.50 21.98
C GLY A 510 -22.16 12.58 20.46
N GLN A 511 -22.18 11.47 19.72
CA GLN A 511 -22.53 11.45 18.29
C GLN A 511 -24.02 11.11 18.12
N ALA A 512 -24.65 11.63 17.06
CA ALA A 512 -26.08 11.42 16.83
C ALA A 512 -26.42 9.93 16.70
N ALA A 513 -27.38 9.47 17.50
CA ALA A 513 -27.75 8.06 17.59
C ALA A 513 -28.10 7.44 16.23
N TRP A 514 -28.81 8.17 15.37
CA TRP A 514 -29.19 7.69 14.03
C TRP A 514 -27.97 7.38 13.15
N ALA A 515 -26.90 8.17 13.22
CA ALA A 515 -25.69 7.97 12.41
C ALA A 515 -24.89 6.75 12.91
N GLN A 516 -24.89 6.52 14.22
CA GLN A 516 -24.25 5.36 14.83
C GLN A 516 -24.99 4.08 14.47
N TRP A 517 -26.31 4.07 14.65
CA TRP A 517 -27.14 2.93 14.29
C TRP A 517 -27.10 2.68 12.78
N GLY A 518 -27.12 3.72 11.94
CA GLY A 518 -26.95 3.57 10.49
C GLY A 518 -25.63 2.90 10.11
N THR A 519 -24.51 3.36 10.70
CA THR A 519 -23.18 2.76 10.46
C THR A 519 -23.10 1.33 11.00
N ALA A 520 -23.64 1.09 12.21
CA ALA A 520 -23.65 -0.22 12.84
C ALA A 520 -24.48 -1.23 12.04
N LEU A 521 -25.71 -0.87 11.67
CA LEU A 521 -26.60 -1.74 10.88
C LEU A 521 -25.98 -2.06 9.52
N LEU A 522 -25.41 -1.05 8.84
CA LEU A 522 -24.73 -1.25 7.58
C LEU A 522 -23.59 -2.25 7.71
N HIS A 523 -22.64 -2.01 8.61
CA HIS A 523 -21.48 -2.91 8.76
C HIS A 523 -21.89 -4.29 9.27
N MET A 524 -22.82 -4.38 10.23
CA MET A 524 -23.30 -5.67 10.76
C MET A 524 -24.00 -6.50 9.70
N MET A 525 -24.76 -5.89 8.80
CA MET A 525 -25.33 -6.60 7.65
C MET A 525 -24.23 -7.25 6.80
N PHE A 526 -23.17 -6.52 6.48
CA PHE A 526 -22.03 -7.08 5.75
C PHE A 526 -21.31 -8.18 6.55
N TYR A 527 -21.05 -8.00 7.85
CA TYR A 527 -20.39 -9.04 8.65
C TYR A 527 -21.23 -10.32 8.75
N LEU A 528 -22.56 -10.20 8.87
CA LEU A 528 -23.48 -11.35 8.82
C LEU A 528 -23.41 -12.04 7.46
N PHE A 529 -23.40 -11.29 6.35
CA PHE A 529 -23.20 -11.86 5.02
C PHE A 529 -21.86 -12.56 4.88
N VAL A 530 -20.76 -11.98 5.37
CA VAL A 530 -19.43 -12.58 5.36
C VAL A 530 -19.42 -13.90 6.14
N GLY A 531 -20.02 -13.91 7.34
CA GLY A 531 -20.14 -15.11 8.17
C GLY A 531 -20.97 -16.19 7.50
N ALA A 532 -22.16 -15.84 6.99
CA ALA A 532 -23.02 -16.76 6.26
C ALA A 532 -22.35 -17.30 5.00
N TRP A 533 -21.65 -16.44 4.25
CA TRP A 533 -20.91 -16.82 3.06
C TRP A 533 -19.82 -17.85 3.37
N HIS A 534 -19.07 -17.68 4.46
CA HIS A 534 -18.05 -18.66 4.88
C HIS A 534 -18.66 -20.03 5.22
N VAL A 535 -19.82 -20.04 5.88
CA VAL A 535 -20.57 -21.28 6.17
C VAL A 535 -21.03 -21.93 4.87
N LEU A 536 -21.63 -21.16 3.97
CA LEU A 536 -22.13 -21.67 2.69
C LEU A 536 -20.99 -22.19 1.79
N ASP A 537 -19.89 -21.45 1.63
CA ASP A 537 -18.72 -21.86 0.84
C ASP A 537 -18.01 -23.10 1.41
N ALA A 538 -18.15 -23.35 2.72
CA ALA A 538 -17.56 -24.52 3.38
C ALA A 538 -18.43 -25.77 3.29
N PHE A 539 -19.76 -25.63 3.41
CA PHE A 539 -20.66 -26.78 3.59
C PHE A 539 -21.64 -27.02 2.44
N VAL A 540 -21.87 -26.03 1.57
CA VAL A 540 -22.84 -26.13 0.48
C VAL A 540 -22.10 -26.14 -0.86
N PRO A 541 -22.11 -27.26 -1.61
CA PRO A 541 -21.50 -27.29 -2.93
C PRO A 541 -22.24 -26.33 -3.87
N PRO A 542 -21.52 -25.62 -4.76
CA PRO A 542 -22.17 -24.78 -5.75
C PRO A 542 -23.05 -25.62 -6.69
N PRO A 543 -24.20 -25.11 -7.14
CA PRO A 543 -25.03 -25.78 -8.14
C PRO A 543 -24.24 -26.14 -9.40
N SER A 544 -24.56 -27.28 -10.02
CA SER A 544 -23.84 -27.78 -11.21
C SER A 544 -23.85 -26.82 -12.40
N ASP A 545 -24.90 -26.02 -12.55
CA ASP A 545 -25.05 -24.98 -13.59
C ASP A 545 -24.31 -23.68 -13.25
N LYS A 546 -23.83 -23.52 -12.01
CA LYS A 546 -23.18 -22.31 -11.49
C LYS A 546 -21.98 -22.66 -10.58
N PRO A 547 -20.90 -23.25 -11.13
CA PRO A 547 -19.76 -23.73 -10.32
C PRO A 547 -19.04 -22.62 -9.55
N ASP A 548 -19.14 -21.38 -10.02
CA ASP A 548 -18.48 -20.20 -9.44
C ASP A 548 -19.39 -19.36 -8.52
N LEU A 549 -20.58 -19.85 -8.17
CA LEU A 549 -21.61 -19.07 -7.47
C LEU A 549 -21.06 -18.34 -6.25
N TRP A 550 -20.32 -19.04 -5.39
CA TRP A 550 -19.77 -18.45 -4.16
C TRP A 550 -18.71 -17.39 -4.44
N VAL A 551 -17.86 -17.59 -5.44
CA VAL A 551 -16.85 -16.60 -5.84
C VAL A 551 -17.53 -15.35 -6.40
N VAL A 552 -18.57 -15.51 -7.23
CA VAL A 552 -19.35 -14.39 -7.78
C VAL A 552 -20.12 -13.65 -6.69
N ALA A 553 -20.67 -14.35 -5.69
CA ALA A 553 -21.32 -13.73 -4.54
C ALA A 553 -20.34 -12.89 -3.70
N ASN A 554 -19.13 -13.40 -3.47
CA ASN A 554 -18.05 -12.67 -2.81
C ASN A 554 -17.69 -11.39 -3.58
N VAL A 555 -17.55 -11.48 -4.91
CA VAL A 555 -17.29 -10.34 -5.79
C VAL A 555 -18.40 -9.29 -5.74
N GLY A 556 -19.67 -9.70 -5.85
CA GLY A 556 -20.80 -8.77 -5.88
C GLY A 556 -20.97 -8.00 -4.58
N ILE A 557 -20.95 -8.71 -3.44
CA ILE A 557 -21.05 -8.09 -2.11
C ILE A 557 -19.80 -7.27 -1.82
N GLY A 558 -18.61 -7.77 -2.16
CA GLY A 558 -17.34 -7.07 -2.01
C GLY A 558 -17.32 -5.72 -2.74
N ALA A 559 -17.72 -5.72 -4.02
CA ALA A 559 -17.79 -4.51 -4.83
C ALA A 559 -18.75 -3.47 -4.23
N ALA A 560 -19.93 -3.90 -3.75
CA ALA A 560 -20.88 -3.01 -3.08
C ALA A 560 -20.28 -2.37 -1.82
N GLY A 561 -19.60 -3.17 -0.98
CA GLY A 561 -18.93 -2.65 0.21
C GLY A 561 -17.79 -1.68 -0.13
N PHE A 562 -17.01 -1.94 -1.18
CA PHE A 562 -15.95 -1.03 -1.64
C PHE A 562 -16.48 0.27 -2.23
N VAL A 563 -17.63 0.26 -2.92
CA VAL A 563 -18.32 1.51 -3.32
C VAL A 563 -18.68 2.34 -2.10
N ILE A 564 -19.17 1.71 -1.02
CA ILE A 564 -19.46 2.41 0.23
C ILE A 564 -18.17 2.99 0.84
N CYS A 565 -17.06 2.24 0.87
CA CYS A 565 -15.77 2.75 1.34
C CYS A 565 -15.26 3.94 0.50
N TYR A 566 -15.39 3.87 -0.84
CA TYR A 566 -15.07 4.97 -1.74
C TYR A 566 -15.87 6.23 -1.39
N LEU A 567 -17.20 6.10 -1.29
CA LEU A 567 -18.10 7.19 -0.97
C LEU A 567 -17.77 7.79 0.39
N TRP A 568 -17.52 6.96 1.41
CA TRP A 568 -17.13 7.44 2.73
C TRP A 568 -15.82 8.25 2.69
N CYS A 569 -14.78 7.74 2.03
CA CYS A 569 -13.50 8.46 1.88
C CYS A 569 -13.70 9.78 1.13
N PHE A 570 -14.50 9.79 0.07
CA PHE A 570 -14.77 10.97 -0.73
C PHE A 570 -15.58 12.03 0.04
N PHE A 571 -16.63 11.63 0.76
CA PHE A 571 -17.41 12.55 1.58
C PHE A 571 -16.60 13.13 2.75
N LYS A 572 -15.79 12.31 3.43
CA LYS A 572 -14.87 12.79 4.48
C LYS A 572 -13.84 13.76 3.89
N LEU A 573 -13.32 13.49 2.69
CA LEU A 573 -12.42 14.41 2.00
C LEU A 573 -13.08 15.76 1.74
N ILE A 574 -14.33 15.78 1.23
CA ILE A 574 -15.08 17.02 1.04
C ILE A 574 -15.23 17.78 2.36
N GLN A 575 -15.65 17.08 3.43
CA GLN A 575 -15.85 17.68 4.76
C GLN A 575 -14.57 18.27 5.35
N GLU A 576 -13.44 17.60 5.23
CA GLU A 576 -12.17 18.06 5.82
C GLU A 576 -11.39 19.05 4.93
N SER A 577 -11.75 19.15 3.65
CA SER A 577 -11.12 20.07 2.70
C SER A 577 -11.55 21.53 2.87
N ASP A 578 -12.67 21.79 3.54
CA ASP A 578 -13.38 23.09 3.59
C ASP A 578 -13.64 23.68 2.19
N ILE A 579 -13.85 22.84 1.17
CA ILE A 579 -14.16 23.31 -0.19
C ILE A 579 -15.60 23.80 -0.33
N LEU A 580 -16.52 23.25 0.48
CA LEU A 580 -17.91 23.72 0.58
C LEU A 580 -18.07 24.62 1.82
N PRO A 581 -18.60 25.85 1.67
CA PRO A 581 -18.89 26.70 2.82
C PRO A 581 -20.14 26.20 3.59
N GLY A 582 -19.95 25.60 4.78
CA GLY A 582 -20.99 25.26 5.80
C GLY A 582 -21.17 23.75 6.07
N SER A 583 -21.27 23.21 7.29
CA SER A 583 -22.07 23.66 8.44
C SER A 583 -21.49 23.44 9.86
N SER A 584 -20.23 23.00 10.05
CA SER A 584 -19.66 22.77 11.41
C SER A 584 -18.63 23.81 11.87
N ALA A 585 -18.04 24.59 10.96
CA ALA A 585 -17.00 25.57 11.29
C ALA A 585 -17.48 26.75 12.16
N GLY A 586 -18.81 26.98 12.25
CA GLY A 586 -19.37 28.10 13.02
C GLY A 586 -19.55 27.85 14.53
N LYS A 587 -19.39 26.62 15.03
CA LYS A 587 -19.69 26.29 16.44
C LYS A 587 -18.47 26.03 17.33
N SER A 588 -17.32 25.66 16.77
CA SER A 588 -16.12 25.35 17.58
C SER A 588 -15.27 26.60 17.89
N ASP A 589 -15.13 27.54 16.96
CA ASP A 589 -14.21 28.68 17.13
C ASP A 589 -14.78 29.82 17.99
N LYS A 590 -16.11 29.89 18.19
CA LYS A 590 -16.69 30.88 19.11
C LYS A 590 -16.55 30.49 20.59
N LYS A 591 -16.26 29.22 20.91
CA LYS A 591 -16.15 28.76 22.31
C LYS A 591 -14.74 28.94 22.90
N ASN A 592 -13.71 29.13 22.05
CA ASN A 592 -12.32 29.34 22.49
C ASN A 592 -11.88 30.82 22.47
N LYS A 593 -12.80 31.76 22.18
CA LYS A 593 -12.55 33.21 22.30
C LYS A 593 -13.34 33.87 23.45
N ALA A 594 -14.07 33.08 24.22
CA ALA A 594 -14.81 33.52 25.39
C ALA A 594 -14.53 32.57 26.55
N LEU A 595 -13.26 32.54 26.99
CA LEU A 595 -12.80 32.10 28.30
C LEU A 595 -11.38 32.64 28.52
#